data_AF-A0A117P2U9-F1
#
_entry.id   AF-A0A117P2U9-F1
#
_cell.length_a   1.000
_cell.length_b   1.000
_cell.length_c   1.000
_cell.angle_alpha   90.00
_cell.angle_beta   90.00
_cell.angle_gamma   90.00
#
_symmetry.space_group_name_H-M   'P 1'
#
loop_
_entity.id
_entity.type
_entity.pdbx_description
1 polymer ?
#
loop_
_entity_poly.entity_id
_entity_poly.type
_entity_poly.pdbx_seq_one_letter_code
_entity_poly.pdbx_strand_id
1 'polypeptide(L)'
;MHRRRRTALLLSAAIAAAPLLTACGNDAHPGAAAVVGGQRITVAQLENRVGEVRAAQRAAVSDDAQYAQVIAKSGTLPREVLHNLVLDRVLHHAAQDAGVTITRKELQRMRADLEEQVGGAKALETAWMQQYGVPPQRLDENLRLQLEAQKLAEKLGTDTGKPAFWNALAKASKDLGISLNPRYGTWDVQKSSRADAKTPWVREVTAMGTGQTA
;
A
#
# COMPACT_ATOMS: atom_id res chain seq x y z
N MET A 1 74.18 -17.37 46.45
CA MET A 1 73.50 -16.66 47.56
C MET A 1 72.64 -15.55 46.99
N HIS A 2 71.37 -15.47 47.45
CA HIS A 2 70.47 -14.30 47.52
C HIS A 2 70.64 -13.17 46.48
N ARG A 3 69.60 -12.72 45.75
CA ARG A 3 68.41 -12.09 46.35
C ARG A 3 67.32 -11.89 45.29
N ARG A 4 66.09 -12.24 45.69
CA ARG A 4 64.83 -11.79 45.09
C ARG A 4 64.79 -10.27 44.96
N ARG A 5 64.23 -9.76 43.87
CA ARG A 5 63.41 -8.53 43.90
C ARG A 5 62.13 -8.78 43.10
N ARG A 6 61.04 -8.85 43.85
CA ARG A 6 59.66 -8.88 43.36
C ARG A 6 59.26 -7.43 43.12
N THR A 7 58.88 -7.10 41.90
CA THR A 7 58.17 -5.86 41.59
C THR A 7 56.83 -6.28 41.04
N ALA A 8 55.81 -6.16 41.89
CA ALA A 8 54.42 -6.38 41.54
C ALA A 8 53.95 -5.21 40.67
N LEU A 9 53.64 -5.47 39.41
CA LEU A 9 52.86 -4.56 38.58
C LEU A 9 51.39 -4.94 38.75
N LEU A 10 50.66 -4.12 39.49
CA LEU A 10 49.19 -4.12 39.51
C LEU A 10 48.73 -3.46 38.21
N LEU A 11 48.36 -4.27 37.21
CA LEU A 11 47.71 -3.79 35.99
C LEU A 11 46.19 -3.79 36.25
N SER A 12 45.67 -2.59 36.45
CA SER A 12 44.26 -2.26 36.57
C SER A 12 43.47 -2.79 35.36
N ALA A 13 42.55 -3.71 35.60
CA ALA A 13 41.59 -4.15 34.60
C ALA A 13 40.55 -3.04 34.39
N ALA A 14 40.72 -2.26 33.31
CA ALA A 14 39.66 -1.39 32.80
C ALA A 14 38.62 -2.28 32.11
N ILE A 15 37.53 -2.61 32.82
CA ILE A 15 36.34 -3.21 32.23
C ILE A 15 35.72 -2.14 31.34
N ALA A 16 36.05 -2.16 30.05
CA ALA A 16 35.33 -1.42 29.04
C ALA A 16 33.92 -2.01 28.95
N ALA A 17 32.97 -1.41 29.66
CA ALA A 17 31.56 -1.61 29.42
C ALA A 17 31.24 -1.03 28.03
N ALA A 18 31.34 -1.88 27.00
CA ALA A 18 30.77 -1.56 25.71
C ALA A 18 29.25 -1.36 25.92
N PRO A 19 28.67 -0.21 25.55
CA PRO A 19 27.23 -0.12 25.45
C PRO A 19 26.84 -1.03 24.28
N LEU A 20 26.44 -2.25 24.59
CA LEU A 20 25.64 -3.04 23.67
C LEU A 20 24.38 -2.21 23.44
N LEU A 21 24.35 -1.49 22.33
CA LEU A 21 23.13 -0.99 21.72
C LEU A 21 22.33 -2.22 21.32
N THR A 22 21.69 -2.85 22.30
CA THR A 22 20.58 -3.76 22.07
C THR A 22 19.47 -2.89 21.51
N ALA A 23 19.52 -2.67 20.19
CA ALA A 23 18.37 -2.29 19.42
C ALA A 23 17.37 -3.45 19.55
N CYS A 24 16.62 -3.46 20.64
CA CYS A 24 15.43 -4.27 20.83
C CYS A 24 14.31 -3.71 19.92
N GLY A 25 14.60 -3.63 18.62
CA GLY A 25 13.58 -3.59 17.59
C GLY A 25 13.30 -5.04 17.22
N ASN A 26 12.36 -5.67 17.94
CA ASN A 26 11.87 -7.03 17.68
C ASN A 26 11.09 -7.12 16.33
N ASP A 27 11.42 -6.28 15.36
CA ASP A 27 10.87 -6.34 14.02
C ASP A 27 11.81 -7.19 13.16
N ALA A 28 11.29 -8.29 12.63
CA ALA A 28 12.01 -9.16 11.70
C ALA A 28 12.49 -8.46 10.41
N HIS A 29 12.16 -7.17 10.22
CA HIS A 29 12.43 -6.40 8.99
C HIS A 29 12.72 -4.90 9.28
N PRO A 30 13.91 -4.53 9.80
CA PRO A 30 14.23 -3.14 10.15
C PRO A 30 14.12 -2.22 8.93
N GLY A 31 13.24 -1.21 8.99
CA GLY A 31 12.99 -0.26 7.89
C GLY A 31 11.93 -0.69 6.87
N ALA A 32 11.23 -1.81 7.09
CA ALA A 32 10.03 -2.18 6.32
C ALA A 32 8.76 -1.65 6.99
N ALA A 33 7.86 -1.09 6.20
CA ALA A 33 6.49 -0.83 6.58
C ALA A 33 5.63 -2.11 6.47
N ALA A 34 5.91 -2.95 5.46
CA ALA A 34 5.34 -4.28 5.31
C ALA A 34 6.26 -5.22 4.51
N VAL A 35 6.00 -6.52 4.59
CA VAL A 35 6.57 -7.56 3.75
C VAL A 35 5.44 -8.33 3.12
N VAL A 36 5.52 -8.54 1.80
CA VAL A 36 4.50 -9.19 0.98
C VAL A 36 5.21 -10.13 0.01
N GLY A 37 5.04 -11.44 0.13
CA GLY A 37 5.71 -12.44 -0.69
C GLY A 37 7.24 -12.42 -0.55
N GLY A 38 7.75 -12.10 0.64
CA GLY A 38 9.19 -11.87 0.89
C GLY A 38 9.72 -10.53 0.35
N GLN A 39 8.92 -9.76 -0.40
CA GLN A 39 9.29 -8.44 -0.92
C GLN A 39 8.92 -7.35 0.08
N ARG A 40 9.85 -6.43 0.36
CA ARG A 40 9.65 -5.35 1.32
C ARG A 40 8.89 -4.18 0.68
N ILE A 41 7.97 -3.58 1.44
CA ILE A 41 7.53 -2.19 1.29
C ILE A 41 8.32 -1.42 2.33
N THR A 42 9.25 -0.58 1.90
CA THR A 42 10.08 0.20 2.83
C THR A 42 9.30 1.37 3.42
N VAL A 43 9.75 1.86 4.57
CA VAL A 43 9.21 3.10 5.15
C VAL A 43 9.39 4.27 4.19
N ALA A 44 10.55 4.39 3.53
CA ALA A 44 10.80 5.45 2.56
C ALA A 44 9.83 5.40 1.37
N GLN A 45 9.54 4.21 0.84
CA GLN A 45 8.52 4.05 -0.21
C GLN A 45 7.13 4.48 0.26
N LEU A 46 6.76 4.11 1.48
CA LEU A 46 5.49 4.53 2.06
C LEU A 46 5.41 6.05 2.22
N GLU A 47 6.42 6.68 2.82
CA GLU A 47 6.44 8.13 3.02
C GLU A 47 6.46 8.89 1.70
N ASN A 48 7.16 8.40 0.68
CA ASN A 48 7.10 8.97 -0.67
C ASN A 48 5.67 8.92 -1.22
N ARG A 49 4.98 7.79 -1.07
CA ARG A 49 3.59 7.66 -1.54
C ARG A 49 2.61 8.54 -0.76
N VAL A 50 2.82 8.70 0.55
CA VAL A 50 2.06 9.67 1.36
C VAL A 50 2.31 11.10 0.89
N GLY A 51 3.57 11.44 0.57
CA GLY A 51 3.96 12.73 0.03
C GLY A 51 3.29 13.05 -1.30
N GLU A 52 3.21 12.06 -2.20
CA GLU A 52 2.49 12.17 -3.48
C GLU A 52 1.01 12.54 -3.28
N VAL A 53 0.32 11.87 -2.34
CA VAL A 53 -1.08 12.17 -2.01
C VAL A 53 -1.22 13.57 -1.40
N ARG A 54 -0.34 13.93 -0.46
CA ARG A 54 -0.36 15.26 0.18
C ARG A 54 -0.10 16.40 -0.80
N ALA A 55 0.81 16.19 -1.76
CA ALA A 55 1.09 17.15 -2.82
C ALA A 55 -0.13 17.36 -3.72
N ALA A 56 -0.80 16.26 -4.10
CA ALA A 56 -2.03 16.34 -4.89
C ALA A 56 -3.18 17.00 -4.10
N GLN A 57 -3.33 16.69 -2.80
CA GLN A 57 -4.29 17.36 -1.91
C GLN A 57 -4.02 18.86 -1.81
N ARG A 58 -2.75 19.25 -1.68
CA ARG A 58 -2.36 20.66 -1.62
C ARG A 58 -2.69 21.39 -2.92
N ALA A 59 -2.40 20.78 -4.06
CA ALA A 59 -2.70 21.35 -5.37
C ALA A 59 -4.22 21.50 -5.63
N ALA A 60 -5.05 20.70 -4.94
CA ALA A 60 -6.50 20.74 -5.06
C ALA A 60 -7.19 21.83 -4.22
N VAL A 61 -6.47 22.49 -3.30
CA VAL A 61 -7.03 23.55 -2.43
C VAL A 61 -6.28 24.86 -2.61
N SER A 62 -7.02 25.97 -2.69
CA SER A 62 -6.43 27.30 -2.96
C SER A 62 -5.91 28.00 -1.71
N ASP A 63 -6.36 27.60 -0.52
CA ASP A 63 -6.10 28.29 0.75
C ASP A 63 -5.39 27.39 1.78
N ASP A 64 -4.54 28.00 2.60
CA ASP A 64 -3.72 27.32 3.61
C ASP A 64 -4.55 26.81 4.79
N ALA A 65 -5.60 27.54 5.19
CA ALA A 65 -6.49 27.10 6.26
C ALA A 65 -7.32 25.88 5.83
N GLN A 66 -7.77 25.85 4.57
CA GLN A 66 -8.41 24.66 3.99
C GLN A 66 -7.45 23.46 3.93
N TYR A 67 -6.19 23.67 3.52
CA TYR A 67 -5.20 22.60 3.50
C TYR A 67 -4.93 22.04 4.91
N ALA A 68 -4.83 22.92 5.92
CA ALA A 68 -4.66 22.48 7.31
C ALA A 68 -5.81 21.57 7.78
N GLN A 69 -7.05 21.85 7.36
CA GLN A 69 -8.20 20.98 7.65
C GLN A 69 -8.09 19.61 6.96
N VAL A 70 -7.60 19.56 5.72
CA VAL A 70 -7.36 18.29 5.01
C VAL A 70 -6.31 17.45 5.74
N ILE A 71 -5.22 18.06 6.21
CA ILE A 71 -4.19 17.37 6.99
C ILE A 71 -4.75 16.89 8.34
N ALA A 72 -5.52 17.72 9.04
CA ALA A 72 -6.13 17.35 10.32
C ALA A 72 -7.07 16.14 10.20
N LYS A 73 -7.78 16.01 9.07
CA LYS A 73 -8.69 14.88 8.80
C LYS A 73 -7.98 13.62 8.29
N SER A 74 -6.71 13.72 7.88
CA SER A 74 -5.94 12.63 7.26
C SER A 74 -4.85 12.04 8.16
N GLY A 75 -5.03 12.10 9.50
CA GLY A 75 -4.09 11.55 10.47
C GLY A 75 -3.80 10.05 10.33
N THR A 76 -4.68 9.30 9.66
CA THR A 76 -4.46 7.87 9.38
C THR A 76 -3.84 7.59 8.01
N LEU A 77 -3.59 8.61 7.18
CA LEU A 77 -3.18 8.47 5.77
C LEU A 77 -2.01 7.49 5.54
N PRO A 78 -0.91 7.49 6.32
CA PRO A 78 0.17 6.51 6.12
C PRO A 78 -0.30 5.06 6.26
N ARG A 79 -1.23 4.79 7.18
CA ARG A 79 -1.82 3.45 7.33
C ARG A 79 -2.68 3.08 6.13
N GLU A 80 -3.46 4.02 5.62
CA GLU A 80 -4.34 3.80 4.45
C GLU A 80 -3.52 3.55 3.19
N VAL A 81 -2.50 4.37 2.96
CA VAL A 81 -1.57 4.20 1.84
C VAL A 81 -0.86 2.86 1.91
N LEU A 82 -0.36 2.46 3.09
CA LEU A 82 0.26 1.14 3.25
C LEU A 82 -0.72 0.01 2.95
N HIS A 83 -1.95 0.13 3.46
CA HIS A 83 -2.99 -0.85 3.23
C HIS A 83 -3.28 -1.03 1.73
N ASN A 84 -3.36 0.08 0.99
CA ASN A 84 -3.57 0.05 -0.46
C ASN A 84 -2.39 -0.59 -1.19
N LEU A 85 -1.15 -0.22 -0.85
CA LEU A 85 0.05 -0.83 -1.45
C LEU A 85 0.11 -2.35 -1.22
N VAL A 86 -0.35 -2.84 -0.07
CA VAL A 86 -0.44 -4.27 0.21
C VAL A 86 -1.58 -4.91 -0.60
N LEU A 87 -2.75 -4.27 -0.65
CA LEU A 87 -3.89 -4.76 -1.44
C LEU A 87 -3.55 -4.86 -2.92
N ASP A 88 -2.84 -3.88 -3.47
CA ASP A 88 -2.40 -3.85 -4.87
C ASP A 88 -1.55 -5.09 -5.20
N ARG A 89 -0.61 -5.45 -4.31
CA ARG A 89 0.21 -6.66 -4.47
C ARG A 89 -0.62 -7.94 -4.35
N VAL A 90 -1.60 -7.98 -3.44
CA VAL A 90 -2.50 -9.13 -3.26
C VAL A 90 -3.38 -9.35 -4.48
N LEU A 91 -4.00 -8.28 -4.98
CA LEU A 91 -4.86 -8.31 -6.15
C LEU A 91 -4.06 -8.72 -7.38
N HIS A 92 -2.88 -8.14 -7.56
CA HIS A 92 -2.00 -8.52 -8.66
C HIS A 92 -1.61 -10.00 -8.60
N HIS A 93 -1.25 -10.52 -7.41
CA HIS A 93 -0.94 -11.94 -7.24
C HIS A 93 -2.14 -12.84 -7.53
N ALA A 94 -3.33 -12.51 -6.99
CA ALA A 94 -4.55 -13.26 -7.26
C ALA A 94 -4.91 -13.28 -8.76
N ALA A 95 -4.72 -12.15 -9.45
CA ALA A 95 -4.90 -12.05 -10.89
C ALA A 95 -3.91 -12.96 -11.64
N GLN A 96 -2.62 -12.94 -11.26
CA GLN A 96 -1.61 -13.83 -11.86
C GLN A 96 -1.94 -15.32 -11.64
N ASP A 97 -2.34 -15.70 -10.43
CA ASP A 97 -2.72 -17.09 -10.10
C ASP A 97 -3.94 -17.56 -10.91
N ALA A 98 -4.86 -16.64 -11.25
CA ALA A 98 -6.01 -16.90 -12.11
C ALA A 98 -5.68 -16.82 -13.62
N GLY A 99 -4.42 -16.60 -14.00
CA GLY A 99 -3.98 -16.45 -15.38
C GLY A 99 -4.49 -15.17 -16.06
N VAL A 100 -4.81 -14.14 -15.28
CA VAL A 100 -5.24 -12.83 -15.79
C VAL A 100 -4.02 -12.07 -16.30
N THR A 101 -4.12 -11.59 -17.54
CA THR A 101 -3.13 -10.71 -18.15
C THR A 101 -3.81 -9.44 -18.67
N ILE A 102 -3.11 -8.31 -18.56
CA ILE A 102 -3.56 -7.01 -19.06
C ILE A 102 -2.67 -6.59 -20.22
N THR A 103 -3.28 -6.20 -21.31
CA THR A 103 -2.58 -5.60 -22.44
C THR A 103 -2.60 -4.07 -22.35
N ARG A 104 -1.60 -3.43 -22.96
CA ARG A 104 -1.58 -1.97 -23.09
C ARG A 104 -2.84 -1.44 -23.78
N LYS A 105 -3.35 -2.16 -24.80
CA LYS A 105 -4.54 -1.77 -25.56
C LYS A 105 -5.77 -1.69 -24.66
N GLU A 106 -5.97 -2.66 -23.77
CA GLU A 106 -7.10 -2.66 -22.85
C GLU A 106 -7.01 -1.51 -21.86
N LEU A 107 -5.83 -1.23 -21.30
CA LEU A 107 -5.62 -0.11 -20.40
C LEU A 107 -5.91 1.24 -21.08
N GLN A 108 -5.42 1.44 -22.31
CA GLN A 108 -5.65 2.67 -23.06
C GLN A 108 -7.12 2.84 -23.44
N ARG A 109 -7.81 1.74 -23.79
CA ARG A 109 -9.25 1.78 -24.05
C ARG A 109 -10.03 2.18 -22.81
N MET A 110 -9.79 1.50 -21.68
CA MET A 110 -10.47 1.82 -20.42
C MET A 110 -10.23 3.28 -20.02
N ARG A 111 -9.00 3.77 -20.16
CA ARG A 111 -8.69 5.17 -19.89
C ARG A 111 -9.46 6.11 -20.81
N ALA A 112 -9.47 5.86 -22.13
CA ALA A 112 -10.20 6.70 -23.08
C ALA A 112 -11.70 6.74 -22.78
N ASP A 113 -12.29 5.59 -22.46
CA ASP A 113 -13.72 5.48 -22.11
C ASP A 113 -14.03 6.30 -20.85
N LEU A 114 -13.15 6.26 -19.84
CA LEU A 114 -13.31 7.06 -18.61
C LEU A 114 -13.10 8.55 -18.86
N GLU A 115 -12.11 8.93 -19.69
CA GLU A 115 -11.88 10.31 -20.07
C GLU A 115 -13.10 10.89 -20.80
N GLU A 116 -13.73 10.13 -21.69
CA GLU A 116 -14.96 10.55 -22.37
C GLU A 116 -16.11 10.79 -21.38
N GLN A 117 -16.30 9.91 -20.39
CA GLN A 117 -17.37 10.01 -19.40
C GLN A 117 -17.26 11.23 -18.49
N VAL A 118 -16.03 11.60 -18.10
CA VAL A 118 -15.80 12.68 -17.13
C VAL A 118 -15.40 14.03 -17.77
N GLY A 119 -15.30 14.09 -19.10
CA GLY A 119 -14.99 15.31 -19.84
C GLY A 119 -13.50 15.60 -20.04
N GLY A 120 -12.66 14.56 -20.04
CA GLY A 120 -11.27 14.58 -20.50
C GLY A 120 -10.24 14.13 -19.43
N ALA A 121 -8.98 14.00 -19.86
CA ALA A 121 -7.86 13.53 -19.03
C ALA A 121 -7.72 14.28 -17.70
N LYS A 122 -7.84 15.62 -17.71
CA LYS A 122 -7.65 16.42 -16.50
C LYS A 122 -8.81 16.27 -15.51
N ALA A 123 -10.03 16.13 -16.02
CA ALA A 123 -11.20 15.86 -15.20
C ALA A 123 -11.08 14.46 -14.56
N LEU A 124 -10.59 13.47 -15.31
CA LEU A 124 -10.34 12.12 -14.79
C LEU A 124 -9.32 12.12 -13.64
N GLU A 125 -8.16 12.76 -13.82
CA GLU A 125 -7.15 12.90 -12.77
C GLU A 125 -7.72 13.54 -11.50
N THR A 126 -8.53 14.58 -11.67
CA THR A 126 -9.14 15.33 -10.56
C THR A 126 -10.16 14.47 -9.83
N ALA A 127 -11.04 13.79 -10.57
CA ALA A 127 -12.06 12.91 -10.02
C ALA A 127 -11.43 11.76 -9.22
N TRP A 128 -10.39 11.10 -9.76
CA TRP A 128 -9.71 10.01 -9.07
C TRP A 128 -8.99 10.44 -7.80
N MET A 129 -8.37 11.62 -7.84
CA MET A 129 -7.73 12.18 -6.66
C MET A 129 -8.76 12.49 -5.57
N GLN A 130 -9.89 13.09 -5.93
CA GLN A 130 -10.93 13.48 -4.97
C GLN A 130 -11.68 12.27 -4.38
N GLN A 131 -12.03 11.30 -5.22
CA GLN A 131 -12.84 10.14 -4.82
C GLN A 131 -12.01 9.04 -4.17
N TYR A 132 -10.80 8.79 -4.69
CA TYR A 132 -10.00 7.62 -4.31
C TYR A 132 -8.63 7.97 -3.71
N GLY A 133 -8.26 9.25 -3.66
CA GLY A 133 -6.94 9.67 -3.17
C GLY A 133 -5.79 9.21 -4.07
N VAL A 134 -6.06 8.97 -5.35
CA VAL A 134 -5.05 8.52 -6.33
C VAL A 134 -4.40 9.74 -6.97
N PRO A 135 -3.09 9.98 -6.75
CA PRO A 135 -2.39 11.09 -7.39
C PRO A 135 -2.36 10.92 -8.92
N PRO A 136 -2.37 12.01 -9.71
CA PRO A 136 -2.38 11.95 -11.18
C PRO A 136 -1.29 11.04 -11.78
N GLN A 137 -0.07 11.13 -11.25
CA GLN A 137 1.06 10.31 -11.69
C GLN A 137 0.93 8.80 -11.40
N ARG A 138 -0.12 8.41 -10.67
CA ARG A 138 -0.44 7.03 -10.29
C ARG A 138 -1.74 6.53 -10.88
N LEU A 139 -2.40 7.34 -11.71
CA LEU A 139 -3.66 7.01 -12.35
C LEU A 139 -3.54 5.74 -13.20
N ASP A 140 -2.58 5.67 -14.12
CA ASP A 140 -2.40 4.50 -15.01
C ASP A 140 -2.14 3.21 -14.23
N GLU A 141 -1.37 3.28 -13.13
CA GLU A 141 -1.11 2.13 -12.25
C GLU A 141 -2.39 1.66 -11.54
N ASN A 142 -3.19 2.60 -11.03
CA ASN A 142 -4.49 2.30 -10.43
C ASN A 142 -5.48 1.72 -11.45
N LEU A 143 -5.54 2.30 -12.65
CA LEU A 143 -6.38 1.82 -13.74
C LEU A 143 -6.01 0.39 -14.15
N ARG A 144 -4.73 0.05 -14.23
CA ARG A 144 -4.31 -1.34 -14.47
C ARG A 144 -4.83 -2.29 -13.39
N LEU A 145 -4.74 -1.91 -12.12
CA LEU A 145 -5.24 -2.72 -11.00
C LEU A 145 -6.77 -2.87 -11.03
N GLN A 146 -7.50 -1.83 -11.41
CA GLN A 146 -8.95 -1.90 -11.63
C GLN A 146 -9.32 -2.93 -12.69
N LEU A 147 -8.57 -2.94 -13.79
CA LEU A 147 -8.77 -3.89 -14.87
C LEU A 147 -8.39 -5.33 -14.47
N GLU A 148 -7.33 -5.49 -13.67
CA GLU A 148 -6.98 -6.79 -13.05
C GLU A 148 -8.10 -7.30 -12.15
N ALA A 149 -8.70 -6.43 -11.33
CA ALA A 149 -9.84 -6.78 -10.48
C ALA A 149 -11.06 -7.22 -11.29
N GLN A 150 -11.41 -6.46 -12.33
CA GLN A 150 -12.52 -6.77 -13.25
C GLN A 150 -12.35 -8.15 -13.87
N LYS A 151 -11.19 -8.40 -14.51
CA LYS A 151 -10.90 -9.68 -15.16
C LYS A 151 -10.79 -10.84 -14.17
N LEU A 152 -10.27 -10.60 -12.98
CA LEU A 152 -10.28 -11.60 -11.92
C LEU A 152 -11.71 -11.97 -11.52
N ALA A 153 -12.60 -10.99 -11.33
CA ALA A 153 -13.99 -11.23 -11.01
C ALA A 153 -14.70 -12.03 -12.12
N GLU A 154 -14.49 -11.66 -13.39
CA GLU A 154 -14.99 -12.40 -14.56
C GLU A 154 -14.50 -13.86 -14.57
N LYS A 155 -13.19 -14.08 -14.36
CA LYS A 155 -12.60 -15.42 -14.29
C LYS A 155 -13.18 -16.28 -13.18
N LEU A 156 -13.57 -15.66 -12.07
CA LEU A 156 -14.21 -16.31 -10.93
C LEU A 156 -15.73 -16.45 -11.09
N GLY A 157 -16.34 -15.92 -12.16
CA GLY A 157 -17.78 -15.91 -12.35
C GLY A 157 -18.51 -15.10 -11.26
N THR A 158 -17.92 -14.00 -10.81
CA THR A 158 -18.42 -13.19 -9.68
C THR A 158 -18.24 -11.69 -9.94
N ASP A 159 -18.54 -10.85 -8.95
CA ASP A 159 -18.28 -9.41 -8.97
C ASP A 159 -17.40 -8.97 -7.79
N THR A 160 -16.80 -7.78 -7.87
CA THR A 160 -15.84 -7.28 -6.86
C THR A 160 -16.50 -6.95 -5.51
N GLY A 161 -17.83 -6.95 -5.44
CA GLY A 161 -18.61 -6.82 -4.21
C GLY A 161 -18.90 -8.15 -3.51
N LYS A 162 -18.76 -9.31 -4.18
CA LYS A 162 -19.17 -10.61 -3.63
C LYS A 162 -18.09 -11.29 -2.79
N PRO A 163 -18.48 -12.14 -1.82
CA PRO A 163 -17.55 -12.91 -1.01
C PRO A 163 -16.56 -13.76 -1.81
N ALA A 164 -16.95 -14.29 -2.98
CA ALA A 164 -16.07 -15.12 -3.80
C ALA A 164 -14.80 -14.37 -4.25
N PHE A 165 -14.95 -13.11 -4.68
CA PHE A 165 -13.82 -12.25 -5.04
C PHE A 165 -12.87 -12.03 -3.85
N TRP A 166 -13.43 -11.65 -2.70
CA TRP A 166 -12.63 -11.40 -1.49
C TRP A 166 -12.01 -12.67 -0.91
N ASN A 167 -12.61 -13.84 -1.13
CA ASN A 167 -12.02 -15.13 -0.78
C ASN A 167 -10.80 -15.44 -1.63
N ALA A 168 -10.80 -15.11 -2.92
CA ALA A 168 -9.62 -15.23 -3.78
C ALA A 168 -8.48 -14.31 -3.27
N LEU A 169 -8.78 -13.07 -2.91
CA LEU A 169 -7.78 -12.16 -2.31
C LEU A 169 -7.29 -12.65 -0.94
N ALA A 170 -8.15 -13.30 -0.15
CA ALA A 170 -7.76 -13.92 1.12
C ALA A 170 -6.84 -15.11 0.93
N LYS A 171 -7.06 -15.92 -0.12
CA LYS A 171 -6.13 -16.97 -0.51
C LYS A 171 -4.78 -16.38 -0.92
N ALA A 172 -4.76 -15.42 -1.84
CA ALA A 172 -3.53 -14.75 -2.27
C ALA A 172 -2.77 -14.09 -1.10
N SER A 173 -3.49 -13.48 -0.15
CA SER A 173 -2.88 -12.91 1.06
C SER A 173 -2.15 -13.94 1.93
N LYS A 174 -2.70 -15.16 2.02
CA LYS A 174 -2.07 -16.28 2.74
C LYS A 174 -0.85 -16.78 1.99
N ASP A 175 -0.97 -16.96 0.68
CA ASP A 175 0.11 -17.45 -0.18
C ASP A 175 1.31 -16.48 -0.16
N LEU A 176 1.05 -15.17 -0.09
CA LEU A 176 2.08 -14.13 0.04
C LEU A 176 2.71 -13.99 1.44
N GLY A 177 2.12 -14.56 2.50
CA GLY A 177 2.67 -14.43 3.85
C GLY A 177 2.87 -12.97 4.29
N ILE A 178 1.78 -12.19 4.32
CA ILE A 178 1.84 -10.75 4.58
C ILE A 178 2.16 -10.44 6.04
N SER A 179 3.12 -9.54 6.26
CA SER A 179 3.48 -9.02 7.57
C SER A 179 3.58 -7.50 7.53
N LEU A 180 2.86 -6.80 8.40
CA LEU A 180 2.93 -5.34 8.55
C LEU A 180 3.76 -4.99 9.78
N ASN A 181 4.47 -3.86 9.73
CA ASN A 181 5.06 -3.30 10.93
C ASN A 181 3.93 -2.89 11.91
N PRO A 182 3.97 -3.32 13.18
CA PRO A 182 2.90 -3.07 14.16
C PRO A 182 2.48 -1.61 14.28
N ARG A 183 3.39 -0.65 14.05
CA ARG A 183 3.07 0.79 14.09
C ARG A 183 2.02 1.21 13.06
N TYR A 184 1.92 0.48 11.95
CA TYR A 184 0.93 0.71 10.90
C TYR A 184 -0.30 -0.19 11.03
N GLY A 185 -0.35 -1.08 12.03
CA GLY A 185 -1.49 -1.95 12.30
C GLY A 185 -1.34 -3.36 11.75
N THR A 186 -2.48 -4.02 11.55
CA THR A 186 -2.56 -5.41 11.11
C THR A 186 -3.20 -5.52 9.73
N TRP A 187 -2.93 -6.64 9.05
CA TRP A 187 -3.53 -6.96 7.76
C TRP A 187 -4.64 -8.00 7.92
N ASP A 188 -5.82 -7.68 7.40
CA ASP A 188 -6.94 -8.61 7.26
C ASP A 188 -7.79 -8.20 6.07
N VAL A 189 -7.53 -8.84 4.92
CA VAL A 189 -8.22 -8.54 3.66
C VAL A 189 -9.73 -8.83 3.70
N GLN A 190 -10.19 -9.68 4.61
CA GLN A 190 -11.61 -9.99 4.80
C GLN A 190 -12.31 -8.94 5.66
N LYS A 191 -11.59 -8.23 6.52
CA LYS A 191 -12.12 -7.04 7.22
C LYS A 191 -12.07 -5.80 6.33
N SER A 192 -11.06 -5.68 5.47
CA SER A 192 -11.00 -4.64 4.43
C SER A 192 -12.25 -4.64 3.54
N SER A 193 -12.91 -5.80 3.39
CA SER A 193 -14.13 -5.93 2.60
C SER A 193 -15.43 -5.69 3.36
N ARG A 194 -15.50 -5.69 4.70
CA ARG A 194 -16.80 -5.83 5.39
C ARG A 194 -17.41 -4.57 6.01
N ALA A 195 -16.67 -3.52 6.36
CA ALA A 195 -17.31 -2.33 6.98
C ALA A 195 -16.48 -1.04 6.99
N ASP A 196 -15.15 -1.09 6.84
CA ASP A 196 -14.28 0.09 6.93
C ASP A 196 -13.64 0.42 5.58
N ALA A 197 -14.43 0.52 4.51
CA ALA A 197 -13.92 0.57 3.13
C ALA A 197 -13.04 1.81 2.88
N LYS A 198 -11.73 1.66 3.10
CA LYS A 198 -10.69 2.62 2.71
C LYS A 198 -10.17 2.37 1.28
N THR A 199 -10.80 1.43 0.56
CA THR A 199 -10.54 1.13 -0.86
C THR A 199 -11.85 1.09 -1.69
N PRO A 200 -12.62 2.19 -1.74
CA PRO A 200 -13.87 2.24 -2.51
C PRO A 200 -13.66 1.88 -3.99
N TRP A 201 -12.50 2.23 -4.55
CA TRP A 201 -12.16 1.96 -5.95
C TRP A 201 -12.30 0.48 -6.34
N VAL A 202 -11.95 -0.48 -5.49
CA VAL A 202 -12.06 -1.93 -5.83
C VAL A 202 -13.51 -2.37 -5.96
N ARG A 203 -14.41 -1.82 -5.16
CA ARG A 203 -15.84 -2.18 -5.17
C ARG A 203 -16.58 -1.51 -6.32
N GLU A 204 -16.20 -0.28 -6.61
CA GLU A 204 -16.84 0.55 -7.63
C GLU A 204 -16.41 0.15 -9.06
N VAL A 205 -15.32 -0.61 -9.19
CA VAL A 205 -14.88 -1.25 -10.45
C VAL A 205 -16.01 -1.99 -11.18
N THR A 206 -16.92 -2.67 -10.47
CA THR A 206 -18.05 -3.36 -11.12
C THR A 206 -19.10 -2.36 -11.62
N ALA A 207 -19.38 -1.28 -10.86
CA ALA A 207 -20.39 -0.27 -11.23
C ALA A 207 -20.00 0.53 -12.47
N MET A 208 -18.70 0.73 -12.67
CA MET A 208 -18.15 1.47 -13.82
C MET A 208 -18.13 0.65 -15.11
N GLY A 209 -18.17 -0.69 -15.02
CA GLY A 209 -18.27 -1.58 -16.18
C GLY A 209 -19.70 -1.79 -16.70
N THR A 210 -20.73 -1.45 -15.90
CA THR A 210 -22.15 -1.65 -16.26
C THR A 210 -22.81 -0.45 -16.98
N GLY A 211 -22.04 0.57 -17.34
CA GLY A 211 -22.53 1.75 -18.05
C GLY A 211 -22.83 1.54 -19.53
N GLN A 212 -23.31 0.37 -19.99
CA GLN A 212 -23.81 0.21 -21.36
C GLN A 212 -24.67 -1.05 -21.59
N THR A 213 -25.83 -1.14 -20.94
CA THR A 213 -27.00 -1.83 -21.52
C THR A 213 -28.28 -1.29 -20.88
N ALA A 214 -28.88 -0.29 -21.52
CA ALA A 214 -30.31 -0.03 -21.49
C ALA A 214 -30.70 0.48 -22.88
#